data_AF-A0A1L9NSU9-F1
#
_entry.id   AF-A0A1L9NSU9-F1
#
_cell.length_a   1.000
_cell.length_b   1.000
_cell.length_c   1.000
_cell.angle_alpha   90.00
_cell.angle_beta   90.00
_cell.angle_gamma   90.00
#
_symmetry.space_group_name_H-M   'P 1'
#
loop_
_entity.id
_entity.type
_entity.pdbx_description
1 polymer ?
#
loop_
_entity_poly.entity_id
_entity_poly.type
_entity_poly.pdbx_seq_one_letter_code
_entity_poly.pdbx_strand_id
1 'polypeptide(L)'
;MYNGIKTATAAKYRREIQRLVKISGDVPVQHVTISQLKELRDNLVTQIKPASVHAVFTPIKGMLGYAMNEQIIETNPMYSVSLPRDKRPLEERKWKKFEPIEASMIYKSIHDAWGSPSPSLTEERRLALLMLVKVLMFSVMRPIKALRLKPSVTCPPKLPSV
;
A
#
# COMPACT_ATOMS: atom_id res chain seq x y z
N MET A 1 22.52 1.28 -12.24
CA MET A 1 21.04 1.20 -12.26
C MET A 1 20.52 2.39 -11.45
N TYR A 2 20.11 3.47 -12.10
CA TYR A 2 19.77 4.71 -11.38
C TYR A 2 18.46 4.51 -10.59
N ASN A 3 18.54 4.70 -9.27
CA ASN A 3 17.48 4.73 -8.23
C ASN A 3 16.98 3.44 -7.52
N GLY A 4 17.40 2.22 -7.89
CA GLY A 4 17.10 1.02 -7.06
C GLY A 4 15.62 0.79 -6.69
N ILE A 5 14.68 1.31 -7.48
CA ILE A 5 13.24 1.30 -7.17
C ILE A 5 12.69 -0.12 -7.35
N LYS A 6 11.89 -0.60 -6.38
CA LYS A 6 11.18 -1.88 -6.51
C LYS A 6 10.23 -1.86 -7.71
N THR A 7 10.17 -2.98 -8.45
CA THR A 7 9.32 -3.13 -9.65
C THR A 7 7.85 -2.76 -9.40
N ALA A 8 7.29 -3.17 -8.26
CA ALA A 8 5.92 -2.82 -7.87
C ALA A 8 5.70 -1.31 -7.70
N THR A 9 6.68 -0.60 -7.16
CA THR A 9 6.62 0.86 -7.00
C THR A 9 6.70 1.55 -8.36
N ALA A 10 7.59 1.10 -9.25
CA ALA A 10 7.68 1.61 -10.61
C ALA A 10 6.37 1.41 -11.40
N ALA A 11 5.77 0.22 -11.29
CA ALA A 11 4.48 -0.08 -11.91
C ALA A 11 3.36 0.82 -11.37
N LYS A 12 3.34 1.08 -10.06
CA LYS A 12 2.41 2.03 -9.45
C LYS A 12 2.60 3.43 -10.02
N TYR A 13 3.83 3.95 -10.04
CA TYR A 13 4.09 5.30 -10.52
C TYR A 13 3.68 5.50 -11.98
N ARG A 14 3.98 4.52 -12.85
CA ARG A 14 3.51 4.54 -14.24
C ARG A 14 1.99 4.64 -14.33
N ARG A 15 1.27 3.84 -13.54
CA ARG A 15 -0.19 3.86 -13.51
C ARG A 15 -0.75 5.22 -13.11
N GLU A 16 -0.17 5.87 -12.11
CA GLU A 16 -0.65 7.18 -11.67
C GLU A 16 -0.33 8.27 -12.69
N ILE A 17 0.84 8.23 -13.34
CA ILE A 17 1.17 9.16 -14.44
C ILE A 17 0.23 8.95 -15.63
N GLN A 18 -0.11 7.70 -15.97
CA GLN A 18 -1.08 7.42 -17.03
C GLN A 18 -2.47 8.04 -16.76
N ARG A 19 -2.86 8.24 -15.49
CA ARG A 19 -4.11 8.97 -15.18
C ARG A 19 -4.03 10.43 -15.59
N LEU A 20 -2.88 11.07 -15.42
CA LEU A 20 -2.64 12.42 -15.90
C LEU A 20 -2.63 12.47 -17.43
N VAL A 21 -1.93 11.54 -18.08
CA VAL A 21 -1.86 11.45 -19.55
C VAL A 21 -3.25 11.31 -20.18
N LYS A 22 -4.19 10.61 -19.53
CA LYS A 22 -5.59 10.54 -20.00
C LYS A 22 -6.32 11.89 -20.04
N ILE A 23 -5.87 12.87 -19.26
CA ILE A 23 -6.45 14.21 -19.20
C ILE A 23 -5.65 15.18 -20.07
N SER A 24 -4.32 15.15 -19.95
CA SER A 24 -3.45 16.07 -20.68
C SER A 24 -3.19 15.68 -22.13
N GLY A 25 -3.45 14.42 -22.50
CA GLY A 25 -2.84 13.79 -23.65
C GLY A 25 -1.38 13.39 -23.39
N ASP A 26 -0.79 12.70 -24.34
CA ASP A 26 0.65 12.41 -24.34
C ASP A 26 1.41 13.65 -24.84
N VAL A 27 1.73 14.53 -23.89
CA VAL A 27 2.36 15.83 -24.15
C VAL A 27 3.69 15.93 -23.41
N PRO A 28 4.64 16.75 -23.93
CA PRO A 28 5.85 17.09 -23.19
C PRO A 28 5.52 17.66 -21.80
N VAL A 29 6.39 17.39 -20.83
CA VAL A 29 6.19 17.81 -19.43
C VAL A 29 6.01 19.34 -19.28
N GLN A 30 6.61 20.11 -20.19
CA GLN A 30 6.50 21.58 -20.27
C GLN A 30 5.08 22.06 -20.55
N HIS A 31 4.26 21.22 -21.19
CA HIS A 31 2.87 21.55 -21.55
C HIS A 31 1.86 21.07 -20.50
N VAL A 32 2.33 20.47 -19.39
CA VAL A 32 1.44 20.10 -18.28
C VAL A 32 0.98 21.37 -17.56
N THR A 33 -0.31 21.63 -17.61
CA THR A 33 -0.91 22.86 -17.09
C THR A 33 -1.53 22.68 -15.70
N ILE A 34 -1.72 23.78 -14.99
CA ILE A 34 -2.40 23.81 -13.68
C ILE A 34 -3.86 23.32 -13.81
N SER A 35 -4.54 23.64 -14.92
CA SER A 35 -5.93 23.21 -15.16
C SER A 35 -6.05 21.70 -15.25
N GLN A 36 -5.18 21.03 -16.02
CA GLN A 36 -5.15 19.56 -16.12
C GLN A 36 -4.91 18.88 -14.76
N LEU A 37 -4.03 19.46 -13.94
CA LEU A 37 -3.76 18.94 -12.59
C LEU A 37 -4.95 19.15 -11.63
N LYS A 38 -5.64 20.28 -11.73
CA LYS A 38 -6.88 20.53 -10.98
C LYS A 38 -7.99 19.59 -11.42
N GLU A 39 -8.16 19.39 -12.72
CA GLU A 39 -9.13 18.45 -13.27
C GLU A 39 -8.87 17.02 -12.78
N LEU A 40 -7.60 16.55 -12.80
CA LEU A 40 -7.24 15.25 -12.24
C LEU A 40 -7.60 15.16 -10.75
N ARG A 41 -7.29 16.20 -9.98
CA ARG A 41 -7.63 16.25 -8.54
C ARG A 41 -9.14 16.16 -8.35
N ASP A 42 -9.90 16.98 -9.06
CA ASP A 42 -11.34 17.12 -8.86
C ASP A 42 -12.08 15.84 -9.26
N ASN A 43 -11.63 15.17 -10.33
CA ASN A 43 -12.10 13.85 -10.73
C ASN A 43 -11.82 12.76 -9.67
N LEU A 44 -10.73 12.89 -8.91
CA LEU A 44 -10.36 11.90 -7.89
C LEU A 44 -11.01 12.18 -6.52
N VAL A 45 -11.19 13.44 -6.15
CA VAL A 45 -11.75 13.83 -4.84
C VAL A 45 -13.16 13.23 -4.63
N THR A 46 -13.94 13.09 -5.71
CA THR A 46 -15.29 12.51 -5.65
C THR A 46 -15.30 10.99 -5.56
N GLN A 47 -14.21 10.32 -5.94
CA GLN A 47 -14.16 8.86 -6.07
C GLN A 47 -13.36 8.18 -4.96
N ILE A 48 -12.35 8.86 -4.41
CA ILE A 48 -11.39 8.23 -3.49
C ILE A 48 -11.10 9.12 -2.28
N LYS A 49 -10.64 8.47 -1.20
CA LYS A 49 -10.26 9.15 0.05
C LYS A 49 -9.12 10.17 -0.19
N PRO A 50 -9.07 11.27 0.58
CA PRO A 50 -8.00 12.28 0.45
C PRO A 50 -6.58 11.69 0.46
N ALA A 51 -6.30 10.75 1.38
CA ALA A 51 -4.98 10.09 1.44
C ALA A 51 -4.62 9.35 0.14
N SER A 52 -5.61 8.75 -0.53
CA SER A 52 -5.42 8.10 -1.82
C SER A 52 -5.17 9.12 -2.93
N VAL A 53 -5.83 10.30 -2.90
CA VAL A 53 -5.53 11.41 -3.83
C VAL A 53 -4.07 11.82 -3.70
N HIS A 54 -3.57 12.02 -2.48
CA HIS A 54 -2.14 12.31 -2.26
C HIS A 54 -1.22 11.21 -2.82
N ALA A 55 -1.61 9.94 -2.67
CA ALA A 55 -0.84 8.83 -3.20
C ALA A 55 -0.77 8.82 -4.75
N VAL A 56 -1.82 9.27 -5.44
CA VAL A 56 -1.83 9.47 -6.90
C VAL A 56 -0.89 10.62 -7.29
N PHE A 57 -0.95 11.73 -6.57
CA PHE A 57 -0.14 12.91 -6.86
C PHE A 57 1.34 12.78 -6.45
N THR A 58 1.70 11.77 -5.66
CA THR A 58 3.10 11.56 -5.22
C THR A 58 4.07 11.41 -6.40
N PRO A 59 3.88 10.48 -7.36
CA PRO A 59 4.76 10.38 -8.53
C PRO A 59 4.71 11.62 -9.43
N ILE A 60 3.56 12.29 -9.55
CA ILE A 60 3.41 13.50 -10.38
C ILE A 60 4.24 14.65 -9.81
N LYS A 61 4.16 14.88 -8.49
CA LYS A 61 5.00 15.85 -7.78
C LYS A 61 6.48 15.53 -7.93
N GLY A 62 6.85 14.24 -7.82
CA GLY A 62 8.23 13.80 -7.99
C GLY A 62 8.75 14.08 -9.41
N MET A 63 7.96 13.78 -10.43
CA MET A 63 8.30 14.04 -11.83
C MET A 63 8.47 15.54 -12.12
N LEU A 64 7.50 16.38 -11.72
CA LEU A 64 7.57 17.82 -11.95
C LEU A 64 8.64 18.50 -11.10
N GLY A 65 8.88 18.02 -9.89
CA GLY A 65 9.98 18.48 -9.04
C GLY A 65 11.35 18.15 -9.66
N TYR A 66 11.51 16.94 -10.21
CA TYR A 66 12.71 16.58 -10.96
C TYR A 66 12.88 17.46 -12.22
N ALA A 67 11.82 17.64 -13.02
CA ALA A 67 11.86 18.48 -14.21
C ALA A 67 12.23 19.94 -13.89
N MET A 68 11.78 20.48 -12.76
CA MET A 68 12.15 21.82 -12.30
C MET A 68 13.63 21.88 -11.89
N ASN A 69 14.12 20.87 -11.15
CA ASN A 69 15.51 20.83 -10.70
C ASN A 69 16.51 20.69 -11.87
N GLU A 70 16.13 19.93 -12.89
CA GLU A 70 16.90 19.78 -14.14
C GLU A 70 16.64 20.92 -15.14
N GLN A 71 15.91 21.96 -14.74
CA GLN A 71 15.61 23.14 -15.56
C GLN A 71 14.90 22.81 -16.89
N ILE A 72 14.20 21.67 -16.96
CA ILE A 72 13.37 21.27 -18.11
C ILE A 72 12.10 22.14 -18.16
N ILE A 73 11.61 22.53 -16.98
CA ILE A 73 10.53 23.50 -16.80
C ILE A 73 11.01 24.64 -15.92
N GLU A 74 10.55 25.85 -16.22
CA GLU A 74 10.90 27.04 -15.44
C GLU A 74 10.16 27.10 -14.10
N THR A 75 8.90 26.69 -14.10
CA THR A 75 8.02 26.74 -12.93
C THR A 75 7.29 25.42 -12.74
N ASN A 76 7.14 24.99 -11.49
CA ASN A 76 6.41 23.77 -11.17
C ASN A 76 4.90 24.07 -11.01
N PRO A 77 4.03 23.58 -11.91
CA PRO A 77 2.60 23.88 -11.88
C PRO A 77 1.89 23.31 -10.63
N MET A 78 2.48 22.34 -9.94
CA MET A 78 1.91 21.78 -8.70
C MET A 78 1.85 22.77 -7.53
N TYR A 79 2.67 23.84 -7.52
CA TYR A 79 2.62 24.83 -6.42
C TYR A 79 1.25 25.51 -6.29
N SER A 80 0.51 25.62 -7.40
CA SER A 80 -0.82 26.22 -7.44
C SER A 80 -1.96 25.20 -7.24
N VAL A 81 -1.64 23.94 -6.95
CA VAL A 81 -2.61 22.84 -6.82
C VAL A 81 -2.68 22.38 -5.36
N SER A 82 -3.71 22.86 -4.65
CA SER A 82 -4.01 22.39 -3.30
C SER A 82 -4.73 21.04 -3.34
N LEU A 83 -4.22 20.07 -2.58
CA LEU A 83 -4.79 18.72 -2.44
C LEU A 83 -5.65 18.63 -1.17
N PRO A 84 -6.73 17.83 -1.18
CA PRO A 84 -7.61 17.70 -0.01
C PRO A 84 -6.85 17.17 1.20
N ARG A 85 -7.09 17.75 2.38
CA ARG A 85 -6.54 17.24 3.64
C ARG A 85 -7.50 16.22 4.24
N ASP A 86 -6.94 15.21 4.91
CA ASP A 86 -7.73 14.28 5.72
C ASP A 86 -8.13 15.01 7.01
N LYS A 87 -9.42 15.33 7.14
CA LYS A 87 -9.98 16.06 8.30
C LYS A 87 -10.35 15.14 9.47
N ARG A 88 -10.19 13.81 9.32
CA ARG A 88 -10.56 12.87 10.37
C ARG A 88 -9.68 13.08 11.62
N PRO A 89 -10.27 12.98 12.83
CA PRO A 89 -9.52 12.99 14.09
C PRO A 89 -8.36 11.99 14.08
N LEU A 90 -7.30 12.28 14.85
CA LEU A 90 -6.11 11.44 14.87
C LEU A 90 -6.42 10.02 15.37
N GLU A 91 -7.39 9.92 16.28
CA GLU A 91 -7.89 8.70 16.90
C GLU A 91 -8.51 7.77 15.84
N GLU A 92 -9.30 8.31 14.91
CA GLU A 92 -9.90 7.56 13.79
C GLU A 92 -8.87 7.16 12.72
N ARG A 93 -7.74 7.88 12.65
CA ARG A 93 -6.67 7.60 11.69
C ARG A 93 -5.74 6.49 12.17
N LYS A 94 -5.58 6.34 13.48
CA LYS A 94 -4.74 5.30 14.05
C LYS A 94 -5.48 3.96 14.03
N TRP A 95 -4.83 2.93 13.51
CA TRP A 95 -5.29 1.57 13.69
C TRP A 95 -5.27 1.25 15.19
N LYS A 96 -6.45 0.99 15.77
CA LYS A 96 -6.54 0.54 17.15
C LYS A 96 -5.92 -0.85 17.24
N LYS A 97 -5.06 -1.05 18.24
CA LYS A 97 -4.53 -2.38 18.54
C LYS A 97 -5.67 -3.23 19.07
N PHE A 98 -5.69 -4.51 18.71
CA PHE A 98 -6.58 -5.46 19.36
C PHE A 98 -6.13 -5.69 20.80
N GLU A 99 -7.06 -5.65 21.72
CA GLU A 99 -6.84 -6.09 23.10
C GLU A 99 -6.67 -7.62 23.14
N PRO A 100 -6.02 -8.19 24.19
CA PRO A 100 -5.80 -9.64 24.28
C PRO A 100 -7.08 -10.47 24.12
N ILE A 101 -8.18 -10.01 24.70
CA ILE A 101 -9.49 -10.67 24.62
C ILE A 101 -10.00 -10.66 23.17
N GLU A 102 -9.88 -9.53 22.47
CA GLU A 102 -10.28 -9.41 21.06
C GLU A 102 -9.43 -10.32 20.17
N ALA A 103 -8.12 -10.40 20.42
CA ALA A 103 -7.23 -11.32 19.72
C ALA A 103 -7.62 -12.79 19.94
N SER A 104 -7.95 -13.18 21.18
CA SER A 104 -8.46 -14.53 21.48
C SER A 104 -9.78 -14.83 20.77
N MET A 105 -10.69 -13.87 20.70
CA MET A 105 -11.96 -14.02 19.96
C MET A 105 -11.73 -14.19 18.45
N ILE A 106 -10.82 -13.42 17.87
CA ILE A 106 -10.44 -13.54 16.45
C ILE A 106 -9.86 -14.93 16.19
N TYR A 107 -8.95 -15.38 17.05
CA TYR A 107 -8.33 -16.71 16.93
C TYR A 107 -9.37 -17.84 17.02
N LYS A 108 -10.29 -17.76 17.98
CA LYS A 108 -11.39 -18.72 18.12
C LYS A 108 -12.29 -18.72 16.87
N SER A 109 -12.71 -17.56 16.39
CA SER A 109 -13.58 -17.43 15.22
C SER A 109 -12.94 -18.01 13.95
N ILE A 110 -11.63 -17.82 13.80
CA ILE A 110 -10.85 -18.40 12.71
C ILE A 110 -10.78 -19.93 12.81
N HIS A 111 -10.60 -20.45 14.02
CA HIS A 111 -10.66 -21.89 14.27
C HIS A 111 -12.07 -22.44 14.04
N ASP A 112 -13.13 -21.72 14.34
CA ASP A 112 -14.50 -22.21 14.10
C ASP A 112 -14.82 -22.22 12.59
N ALA A 113 -14.38 -21.18 11.86
CA ALA A 113 -14.61 -21.05 10.42
C ALA A 113 -13.77 -22.02 9.56
N TRP A 114 -12.52 -22.25 9.94
CA TRP A 114 -11.57 -23.07 9.18
C TRP A 114 -11.07 -24.28 9.97
N GLY A 115 -11.61 -24.60 11.14
CA GLY A 115 -11.24 -25.80 11.91
C GLY A 115 -11.94 -27.05 11.41
N SER A 116 -13.10 -26.89 10.76
CA SER A 116 -13.90 -27.97 10.21
C SER A 116 -13.67 -28.12 8.71
N PRO A 117 -13.83 -29.33 8.14
CA PRO A 117 -13.79 -29.54 6.69
C PRO A 117 -14.81 -28.65 5.98
N SER A 118 -14.36 -27.92 4.96
CA SER A 118 -15.21 -27.09 4.11
C SER A 118 -15.12 -27.58 2.67
N PRO A 119 -16.22 -27.68 1.92
CA PRO A 119 -16.19 -28.09 0.51
C PRO A 119 -15.41 -27.11 -0.38
N SER A 120 -15.18 -25.88 0.07
CA SER A 120 -14.46 -24.84 -0.69
C SER A 120 -12.93 -24.89 -0.57
N LEU A 121 -12.37 -25.68 0.36
CA LEU A 121 -10.93 -25.71 0.63
C LEU A 121 -10.43 -27.12 0.90
N THR A 122 -9.28 -27.46 0.33
CA THR A 122 -8.56 -28.69 0.71
C THR A 122 -8.09 -28.58 2.16
N GLU A 123 -7.97 -29.74 2.82
CA GLU A 123 -7.50 -29.81 4.22
C GLU A 123 -6.13 -29.15 4.40
N GLU A 124 -5.19 -29.41 3.48
CA GLU A 124 -3.86 -28.82 3.51
C GLU A 124 -3.90 -27.27 3.47
N ARG A 125 -4.70 -26.69 2.57
CA ARG A 125 -4.86 -25.24 2.47
C ARG A 125 -5.49 -24.65 3.74
N ARG A 126 -6.47 -25.34 4.30
CA ARG A 126 -7.16 -24.96 5.53
C ARG A 126 -6.18 -24.91 6.72
N LEU A 127 -5.38 -25.97 6.89
CA LEU A 127 -4.35 -26.03 7.94
C LEU A 127 -3.26 -24.96 7.73
N ALA A 128 -2.84 -24.74 6.49
CA ALA A 128 -1.87 -23.69 6.16
C ALA A 128 -2.39 -22.28 6.50
N LEU A 129 -3.67 -21.99 6.24
CA LEU A 129 -4.30 -20.71 6.59
C LEU A 129 -4.36 -20.51 8.11
N LEU A 130 -4.76 -21.54 8.86
CA LEU A 130 -4.76 -21.50 10.33
C LEU A 130 -3.35 -21.21 10.89
N MET A 131 -2.33 -21.88 10.33
CA MET A 131 -0.95 -21.66 10.76
C MET A 131 -0.43 -20.28 10.38
N LEU A 132 -0.79 -19.77 9.19
CA LEU A 132 -0.43 -18.42 8.76
C LEU A 132 -0.98 -17.36 9.72
N VAL A 133 -2.26 -17.47 10.11
CA VAL A 133 -2.87 -16.54 11.08
C VAL A 133 -2.13 -16.59 12.41
N LYS A 134 -1.84 -17.78 12.93
CA LYS A 134 -1.04 -17.93 14.16
C LYS A 134 0.29 -17.20 14.05
N VAL A 135 1.04 -17.45 12.98
CA VAL A 135 2.33 -16.78 12.75
C VAL A 135 2.16 -15.27 12.72
N LEU A 136 1.14 -14.74 12.04
CA LEU A 136 0.91 -13.29 11.97
C LEU A 136 0.57 -12.68 13.33
N MET A 137 -0.23 -13.36 14.15
CA MET A 137 -0.58 -12.90 15.49
C MET A 137 0.63 -12.83 16.43
N PHE A 138 1.53 -13.83 16.39
CA PHE A 138 2.66 -13.89 17.33
C PHE A 138 3.93 -13.19 16.84
N SER A 139 4.16 -13.08 15.53
CA SER A 139 5.41 -12.53 14.97
C SER A 139 5.31 -11.07 14.54
N VAL A 140 4.10 -10.53 14.40
CA VAL A 140 3.84 -9.19 13.85
C VAL A 140 4.47 -9.01 12.44
N MET A 141 4.75 -10.11 11.74
CA MET A 141 5.29 -10.07 10.40
C MET A 141 4.25 -9.56 9.41
N ARG A 142 4.70 -8.88 8.36
CA ARG A 142 3.83 -8.59 7.21
C ARG A 142 3.41 -9.93 6.55
N PRO A 143 2.16 -10.10 6.10
CA PRO A 143 1.69 -11.34 5.48
C PRO A 143 2.61 -11.90 4.39
N ILE A 144 3.08 -11.02 3.50
CA ILE A 144 3.98 -11.42 2.41
C ILE A 144 5.35 -11.92 2.90
N LYS A 145 5.80 -11.50 4.09
CA LYS A 145 7.04 -12.03 4.68
C LYS A 145 6.80 -13.40 5.29
N ALA A 146 5.68 -13.58 6.00
CA ALA A 146 5.31 -14.88 6.58
C ALA A 146 5.18 -15.96 5.49
N LEU A 147 4.53 -15.63 4.37
CA LEU A 147 4.41 -16.52 3.21
C LEU A 147 5.73 -16.88 2.51
N ARG A 148 6.79 -16.09 2.74
CA ARG A 148 8.12 -16.30 2.13
C ARG A 148 9.12 -16.87 3.12
N LEU A 149 8.70 -17.25 4.33
CA LEU A 149 9.55 -17.89 5.31
C LEU A 149 10.08 -19.21 4.75
N LYS A 150 11.39 -19.40 4.83
CA LYS A 150 12.04 -20.68 4.51
C LYS A 150 12.36 -21.41 5.82
N PRO A 151 12.26 -22.75 5.86
CA PRO A 151 12.61 -23.54 7.04
C PRO A 151 14.03 -23.29 7.56
N SER A 152 14.96 -22.89 6.69
CA SER A 152 16.36 -22.61 7.06
C SER A 152 16.57 -21.31 7.86
N VAL A 153 15.55 -20.46 7.99
CA VAL A 153 15.63 -19.17 8.72
C VAL A 153 15.22 -19.33 10.19
N THR A 154 14.52 -20.40 10.55
CA THR A 154 14.23 -20.74 11.94
C THR A 154 15.45 -21.43 12.54
N CYS A 155 16.09 -20.81 13.53
CA CYS A 155 17.08 -21.48 14.35
C CYS A 155 16.40 -22.73 14.96
N PRO A 156 16.95 -23.95 14.83
CA PRO A 156 16.36 -25.10 15.48
C PRO A 156 16.28 -24.82 16.98
N PRO A 157 15.21 -25.24 17.68
CA PRO A 157 15.16 -25.12 19.13
C PRO A 157 16.41 -25.82 19.66
N LYS A 158 17.22 -25.10 20.44
CA LYS A 158 18.24 -25.74 21.27
C LYS A 158 17.47 -26.68 22.20
N LEU A 159 17.45 -27.95 21.86
CA LEU A 159 17.02 -28.99 22.79
C LEU A 159 17.86 -28.81 24.05
N PRO A 160 17.25 -28.70 25.24
CA PRO A 160 18.02 -28.68 26.46
C PRO A 160 18.84 -29.97 26.49
N SER A 161 20.16 -29.82 26.50
CA SER A 161 21.10 -30.91 26.77
C SER A 161 20.79 -31.45 28.16
N VAL A 162 20.22 -32.65 28.21
CA VAL A 162 20.14 -33.49 29.42
C VAL A 162 21.53 -34.02 29.73
#